data_AF-A0A075GIF1-F1
#
_entry.id   AF-A0A075GIF1-F1
#
_cell.length_a   1.000
_cell.length_b   1.000
_cell.length_c   1.000
_cell.angle_alpha   90.00
_cell.angle_beta   90.00
_cell.angle_gamma   90.00
#
_symmetry.space_group_name_H-M   'P 1'
#
loop_
_entity.id
_entity.type
_entity.pdbx_description
1 polymer ?
#
loop_
_entity_poly.entity_id
_entity_poly.type
_entity_poly.pdbx_seq_one_letter_code
_entity_poly.pdbx_strand_id
1 'polypeptide(L)' 'MIIRSPITKKRFIGCSNYNNGCKASSPLLQKARLRATKTKCDLCKWPIVVFRYNRKQKWAKQCSNFRCKSRKTKV' A
#
# COMPACT_ATOMS: atom_id res chain seq x y z
N MET A 1 7.17 -4.75 -1.42
CA MET A 1 6.95 -5.64 -0.27
C MET A 1 6.20 -4.89 0.83
N ILE A 2 5.31 -5.54 1.60
CA ILE A 2 4.72 -4.93 2.80
C ILE A 2 5.70 -5.14 3.94
N ILE A 3 6.15 -4.06 4.55
CA ILE A 3 7.12 -4.05 5.64
C ILE A 3 6.41 -3.53 6.89
N ARG A 4 6.71 -4.12 8.04
CA ARG A 4 6.27 -3.62 9.34
C ARG A 4 7.47 -3.01 10.03
N SER A 5 7.38 -1.74 10.39
CA SER A 5 8.42 -1.06 11.16
C SER A 5 8.50 -1.69 12.55
N PRO A 6 9.67 -2.15 13.02
CA PRO A 6 9.81 -2.70 14.38
C PRO A 6 9.60 -1.61 15.43
N ILE A 7 10.05 -0.39 15.15
CA ILE A 7 9.98 0.77 16.06
C ILE A 7 8.53 1.26 16.21
N THR A 8 7.90 1.64 15.09
CA THR A 8 6.55 2.25 15.13
C THR A 8 5.43 1.22 15.12
N LYS A 9 5.74 -0.05 14.89
CA LYS A 9 4.79 -1.17 14.67
C LYS A 9 3.83 -0.96 13.49
N LYS A 10 3.97 0.14 12.73
CA LYS A 10 3.15 0.49 11.56
C LYS A 10 3.59 -0.28 10.32
N ARG A 11 2.63 -0.52 9.43
CA ARG A 11 2.81 -1.21 8.14
C ARG A 11 2.96 -0.20 7.02
N PHE A 12 3.93 -0.39 6.16
CA PHE A 12 4.12 0.43 4.98
C PHE A 12 4.51 -0.46 3.80
N ILE A 13 4.38 0.06 2.59
CA ILE A 13 4.92 -0.60 1.41
C ILE A 13 6.29 -0.02 1.11
N GLY A 14 7.26 -0.89 0.88
CA GLY A 14 8.63 -0.51 0.52
C GLY A 14 9.17 -1.39 -0.60
N CYS A 15 10.31 -0.98 -1.17
CA CYS A 15 11.06 -1.82 -2.10
C CYS A 15 11.46 -3.14 -1.43
N SER A 16 11.74 -4.18 -2.22
CA SER A 16 12.32 -5.41 -1.68
C SER A 16 13.69 -5.15 -1.03
N ASN A 17 14.49 -4.24 -1.60
CA ASN A 17 15.80 -3.84 -1.10
C ASN A 17 15.72 -2.65 -0.13
N TYR A 18 14.64 -2.51 0.64
CA TYR A 18 14.50 -1.42 1.61
C TYR A 18 15.63 -1.44 2.66
N ASN A 19 16.02 -2.64 3.10
CA ASN A 19 17.11 -2.81 4.06
C ASN A 19 18.49 -2.42 3.50
N ASN A 20 18.68 -2.48 2.17
CA ASN A 20 19.94 -2.12 1.50
C ASN A 20 19.99 -0.65 1.06
N GLY A 21 19.09 0.19 1.58
CA GLY A 21 19.11 1.65 1.33
C GLY A 21 18.03 2.17 0.37
N CYS A 22 17.13 1.33 -0.15
CA CYS A 22 16.02 1.83 -0.96
C CYS A 22 15.05 2.66 -0.12
N LYS A 23 14.94 3.95 -0.38
CA LYS A 23 14.08 4.88 0.38
C LYS A 23 12.63 4.96 -0.14
N ALA A 24 12.31 4.34 -1.27
CA ALA A 24 10.96 4.41 -1.83
C ALA A 24 9.99 3.60 -0.97
N SER A 25 9.20 4.34 -0.18
CA SER A 25 8.21 3.81 0.73
C SER A 25 6.92 4.63 0.70
N SER A 26 5.80 4.00 1.02
CA SER A 26 4.50 4.66 1.12
C SER A 26 3.71 4.08 2.29
N PRO A 27 3.12 4.93 3.15
CA PRO A 27 2.31 4.46 4.26
C PRO A 27 1.05 3.74 3.75
N LEU A 28 0.70 2.64 4.41
CA LEU A 28 -0.51 1.87 4.14
C LEU A 28 -1.60 2.14 5.18
N LEU A 29 -2.80 1.64 4.92
CA LEU A 29 -3.94 1.69 5.83
C LEU A 29 -3.67 0.82 7.07
N GLN A 30 -3.38 1.47 8.21
CA GLN A 30 -2.92 0.78 9.42
C GLN A 30 -3.98 -0.09 10.07
N LYS A 31 -5.26 0.28 9.99
CA LYS A 31 -6.38 -0.45 10.60
C LYS A 31 -7.04 -1.45 9.65
N ALA A 32 -6.82 -1.32 8.34
CA ALA A 32 -7.47 -2.18 7.35
C ALA A 32 -6.76 -3.54 7.24
N ARG A 33 -7.53 -4.57 6.85
CA ARG A 33 -6.97 -5.83 6.40
C ARG A 33 -6.51 -5.65 4.95
N LEU A 34 -5.22 -5.82 4.70
CA LEU A 34 -4.56 -5.54 3.43
C LEU A 34 -4.07 -6.83 2.77
N ARG A 35 -4.15 -6.89 1.45
CA ARG A 35 -3.51 -7.89 0.60
C ARG A 35 -2.85 -7.18 -0.57
N ALA A 36 -1.56 -7.42 -0.79
CA ALA A 36 -0.89 -6.92 -1.98
C ALA A 36 -1.30 -7.75 -3.19
N THR A 37 -1.61 -7.11 -4.31
CA THR A 37 -1.84 -7.79 -5.58
C THR A 37 -0.56 -7.81 -6.41
N LYS A 38 -0.51 -8.73 -7.40
CA LYS A 38 0.56 -8.74 -8.41
C LYS A 38 0.38 -7.62 -9.46
N THR A 39 -0.79 -6.98 -9.49
CA THR A 39 -1.12 -5.91 -10.43
C THR A 39 -0.42 -4.61 -10.03
N LYS A 40 0.24 -3.98 -10.99
CA LYS A 40 0.84 -2.66 -10.83
C LYS A 40 -0.13 -1.59 -11.33
N CYS A 41 -0.09 -0.42 -10.73
CA CYS A 41 -0.81 0.75 -11.22
C CYS A 41 -0.18 1.25 -12.51
N ASP A 42 -1.00 1.57 -13.52
CA ASP A 42 -0.48 1.97 -14.83
C ASP A 42 0.29 3.29 -14.80
N LEU A 43 -0.10 4.22 -13.91
CA LEU A 43 0.48 5.55 -13.79
C LEU A 43 1.82 5.58 -13.04
N CYS A 44 1.85 5.01 -11.83
CA CYS A 44 3.05 5.11 -10.98
C CYS A 44 3.85 3.80 -10.91
N LYS A 45 3.36 2.71 -11.49
CA LYS A 45 3.96 1.36 -11.45
C LYS A 45 4.11 0.75 -10.06
N TRP A 46 3.54 1.39 -9.03
CA TRP A 46 3.45 0.80 -7.68
C TRP A 46 2.36 -0.29 -7.65
N PRO A 47 2.51 -1.30 -6.80
CA PRO A 47 1.52 -2.37 -6.67
C PRO A 47 0.17 -1.84 -6.14
N ILE A 48 -0.91 -2.47 -6.59
CA ILE A 48 -2.25 -2.21 -6.08
C ILE A 48 -2.44 -3.07 -4.83
N VAL A 49 -3.04 -2.49 -3.80
CA VAL A 49 -3.44 -3.19 -2.59
C VAL A 49 -4.96 -3.35 -2.57
N VAL A 50 -5.41 -4.52 -2.14
CA VAL A 50 -6.82 -4.75 -1.82
C VAL A 50 -6.99 -4.64 -0.32
N PHE A 51 -8.01 -3.91 0.12
CA PHE A 51 -8.29 -3.72 1.53
C PHE A 51 -9.77 -3.85 1.88
N ARG A 52 -10.03 -4.13 3.14
CA ARG A 52 -11.34 -3.98 3.78
C ARG A 52 -11.15 -3.58 5.24
N TYR A 53 -12.04 -2.76 5.78
CA TYR A 53 -12.02 -2.43 7.21
C TYR A 53 -12.77 -3.48 8.01
N ASN A 54 -13.98 -3.83 7.57
CA ASN A 54 -14.83 -4.81 8.25
C ASN A 54 -15.01 -6.08 7.41
N ARG A 55 -15.33 -7.22 8.06
CA ARG A 55 -15.59 -8.49 7.37
C ARG A 55 -16.80 -8.41 6.42
N LYS A 56 -17.81 -7.60 6.77
CA LYS A 56 -19.03 -7.36 6.00
C LYS A 56 -18.81 -6.46 4.76
N GLN A 57 -17.72 -5.68 4.73
CA GLN A 57 -17.44 -4.80 3.59
C GLN A 57 -16.80 -5.59 2.45
N LYS A 58 -17.17 -5.21 1.22
CA LYS A 58 -16.50 -5.70 0.01
C LYS A 58 -15.04 -5.26 0.00
N TRP A 59 -14.21 -6.07 -0.61
CA TRP A 59 -12.81 -5.76 -0.82
C TRP A 59 -12.67 -4.61 -1.84
N ALA A 60 -12.05 -3.50 -1.43
CA ALA A 60 -11.76 -2.36 -2.27
C ALA A 60 -10.32 -2.42 -2.78
N LYS A 61 -10.07 -1.96 -4.01
CA LYS A 61 -8.72 -1.90 -4.61
C LYS A 61 -8.25 -0.46 -4.63
N GLN A 62 -6.99 -0.22 -4.26
CA GLN A 62 -6.39 1.11 -4.30
C GLN A 62 -4.89 1.03 -4.56
N CYS A 63 -4.36 2.03 -5.26
CA CYS A 63 -2.92 2.17 -5.43
C CYS A 63 -2.23 2.34 -4.06
N SER A 64 -1.13 1.62 -3.84
CA SER A 64 -0.38 1.71 -2.58
C SER A 64 0.36 3.04 -2.42
N ASN A 65 0.66 3.73 -3.53
CA ASN A 65 1.37 5.00 -3.51
C ASN A 65 0.40 6.15 -3.15
N PHE A 66 0.67 6.82 -2.03
CA PHE A 66 -0.13 7.97 -1.58
C PHE A 66 -0.02 9.20 -2.50
N ARG A 67 1.07 9.31 -3.27
CA ARG A 67 1.26 10.40 -4.23
C ARG A 67 0.66 10.10 -5.61
N CYS A 68 0.12 8.91 -5.84
CA CYS A 68 -0.41 8.56 -7.16
C CYS A 68 -1.69 9.34 -7.48
N LYS A 69 -1.76 9.89 -8.68
CA LYS A 69 -2.96 10.56 -9.21
C LYS A 69 -4.19 9.65 -9.23
N SER A 70 -4.02 8.35 -9.48
CA SER A 70 -5.13 7.37 -9.48
C SER A 70 -5.75 7.13 -8.10
N ARG A 71 -5.10 7.59 -7.02
CA ARG A 71 -5.59 7.45 -5.64
C ARG A 71 -6.44 8.65 -5.22
N LYS A 72 -6.35 9.78 -5.93
CA LYS A 72 -7.25 10.90 -5.71
C LYS A 72 -8.61 10.48 -6.26
N THR A 73 -9.47 9.94 -5.40
CA THR A 73 -10.90 10.03 -5.62
C THR A 73 -11.19 11.48 -5.95
N LYS A 74 -11.73 11.78 -7.12
CA LYS A 74 -12.30 13.10 -7.38
C LYS A 74 -13.34 13.32 -6.27
N VAL A 75 -13.03 14.20 -5.34
CA VAL A 75 -14.03 14.80 -4.45
C VAL A 75 -14.93 15.66 -5.32
#